data_AF-A0A412ZBR3-F1
#
_entry.id   AF-A0A412ZBR3-F1
#
_cell.length_a   1.000
_cell.length_b   1.000
_cell.length_c   1.000
_cell.angle_alpha   90.00
_cell.angle_beta   90.00
_cell.angle_gamma   90.00
#
_symmetry.space_group_name_H-M   'P 1'
#
loop_
_entity.id
_entity.type
_entity.pdbx_description
1 polymer ?
#
loop_
_entity_poly.entity_id
_entity_poly.type
_entity_poly.pdbx_seq_one_letter_code
_entity_poly.pdbx_strand_id
1 'polypeptide(L)'
;MYRCRMKIAIFSKDTMLSELVRSLEPLEHFTHEITVAPEANQEIMRESRLLIWNLDDSVPPSKLRSQCAAEASLIFCGSRQCIGALPPEEFGAADEFWETPLVRDYIKVRLKRMMEQIKLGYDYYMTRTYLDTAIDSIPDMLWFKTLDGIHVKVNKAFCSVVGKTREDVTGRNHCYIWGVSPDDYENGEASCRESEDAVIKERRTLQFTESVKASHGMRQLRTYKSPIVDRDGVTVLGTVGIGHDVTDLVNMSAEIEILLQSMPYAILLWDNNGKILNANRKFEEYFKLPKEAVIGQDYDAWITGAFEEQRTINSEGYMEARVSRRDGSGKMLEIHENSVYDVFNHVAGKLCIFRDVTVERDLEKQIRHSSNTDFLTGLYNRRCFYQYIHNNRGGRTVSLMYIDLDRFKEVNDTYGHKVGDAVLVHTADVLRRLFRDDFVARLGGDEFLVVRLGKCSMDQMEQEAEAFLKEMRTAFLAAEQTVSLSASVGIAQSSDSMVDIDALLQRSDQALYQAKKAGRSRYCVYR
;
A
#
# COMPACT_ATOMS: atom_id res chain seq x y z
N MET A 1 32.78 -32.80 1.86
CA MET A 1 31.78 -33.30 0.88
C MET A 1 32.40 -33.91 -0.38
N TYR A 2 33.68 -33.65 -0.67
CA TYR A 2 34.36 -34.25 -1.82
C TYR A 2 34.97 -35.62 -1.47
N ARG A 3 35.18 -36.47 -2.48
CA ARG A 3 36.01 -37.68 -2.39
C ARG A 3 37.04 -37.60 -3.51
N CYS A 4 38.32 -37.63 -3.13
CA CYS A 4 39.42 -37.63 -4.08
C CYS A 4 39.98 -39.05 -4.21
N ARG A 5 40.02 -39.56 -5.44
CA ARG A 5 40.77 -40.77 -5.76
C ARG A 5 42.17 -40.36 -6.20
N MET A 6 43.16 -40.65 -5.37
CA MET A 6 44.55 -40.35 -5.62
C MET A 6 45.21 -41.55 -6.31
N LYS A 7 45.41 -41.41 -7.62
CA LYS A 7 46.17 -42.36 -8.42
C LYS A 7 47.67 -42.17 -8.16
N ILE A 8 48.31 -43.18 -7.59
CA ILE A 8 49.73 -43.20 -7.25
C ILE A 8 50.41 -44.22 -8.16
N ALA A 9 51.34 -43.77 -9.01
CA ALA A 9 52.15 -44.64 -9.83
C ALA A 9 53.54 -44.80 -9.22
N ILE A 10 53.99 -46.05 -9.12
CA ILE A 10 55.31 -46.41 -8.62
C ILE A 10 56.02 -47.16 -9.74
N PHE A 11 56.98 -46.49 -10.36
CA PHE A 11 57.87 -47.06 -11.34
C PHE A 11 59.07 -47.61 -10.59
N SER A 12 59.09 -48.91 -10.27
CA SER A 12 60.15 -49.54 -9.48
C SER A 12 60.28 -51.02 -9.83
N LYS A 13 61.52 -51.54 -9.81
CA LYS A 13 61.79 -52.99 -9.91
C LYS A 13 61.68 -53.70 -8.55
N ASP A 14 61.68 -52.94 -7.46
CA ASP A 14 61.55 -53.39 -6.07
C ASP A 14 60.12 -53.15 -5.53
N THR A 15 59.64 -54.05 -4.68
CA THR A 15 58.33 -54.00 -4.01
C THR A 15 58.31 -53.08 -2.78
N MET A 16 59.47 -52.72 -2.21
CA MET A 16 59.57 -51.93 -0.96
C MET A 16 58.72 -50.65 -0.99
N LEU A 17 58.82 -49.86 -2.06
CA LEU A 17 58.04 -48.62 -2.23
C LEU A 17 56.54 -48.89 -2.29
N SER A 18 56.13 -49.94 -3.00
CA SER A 18 54.72 -50.30 -3.13
C SER A 18 54.11 -50.77 -1.81
N GLU A 19 54.86 -51.54 -1.01
CA GLU A 19 54.46 -51.96 0.33
C GLU A 19 54.38 -50.77 1.28
N LEU A 20 55.33 -49.84 1.18
CA LEU A 20 55.36 -48.63 1.98
C LEU A 20 54.12 -47.75 1.71
N VAL A 21 53.81 -47.47 0.44
CA VAL A 21 52.63 -46.67 0.08
C VAL A 21 51.33 -47.36 0.50
N ARG A 22 51.25 -48.69 0.35
CA ARG A 22 50.09 -49.48 0.83
C ARG A 22 49.93 -49.47 2.35
N SER A 23 51.02 -49.29 3.10
CA SER A 23 50.99 -49.20 4.57
C SER A 23 50.54 -47.84 5.11
N LEU A 24 50.39 -46.83 4.23
CA LEU A 24 49.92 -45.50 4.62
C LEU A 24 48.40 -45.45 4.59
N GLU A 25 47.82 -45.06 5.72
CA GLU A 25 46.39 -44.76 5.80
C GLU A 25 46.05 -43.56 4.90
N PRO A 26 44.97 -43.64 4.10
CA PRO A 26 44.49 -42.50 3.35
C PRO A 26 44.10 -41.33 4.25
N LEU A 27 44.46 -40.12 3.81
CA LEU A 27 44.02 -38.90 4.48
C LEU A 27 42.50 -38.72 4.35
N GLU A 28 41.91 -37.92 5.22
CA GLU A 28 40.48 -37.62 5.17
C GLU A 28 40.05 -37.13 3.77
N HIS A 29 38.97 -37.72 3.24
CA HIS A 29 38.42 -37.52 1.89
C HIS A 29 39.23 -38.13 0.74
N PHE A 30 40.38 -38.75 1.00
CA PHE A 30 41.22 -39.36 -0.01
C PHE A 30 41.10 -40.89 0.00
N THR A 31 41.31 -41.48 -1.18
CA THR A 31 41.47 -42.93 -1.37
C THR A 31 42.68 -43.15 -2.28
N HIS A 32 43.48 -44.19 -2.03
CA HIS A 32 44.65 -44.49 -2.86
C HIS A 32 44.33 -45.56 -3.90
N GLU A 33 44.71 -45.29 -5.14
CA GLU A 33 44.77 -46.28 -6.21
C GLU A 33 46.23 -46.41 -6.64
N ILE A 34 46.86 -47.53 -6.28
CA ILE A 34 48.31 -47.72 -6.44
C ILE A 34 48.56 -48.61 -7.65
N THR A 35 49.31 -48.09 -8.62
CA THR A 35 49.77 -48.82 -9.80
C THR A 35 51.28 -48.97 -9.74
N VAL A 36 51.78 -50.19 -9.87
CA VAL A 36 53.23 -50.47 -9.91
C VAL A 36 53.59 -50.92 -11.30
N ALA A 37 54.60 -50.28 -11.90
CA ALA A 37 55.07 -50.61 -13.25
C ALA A 37 56.59 -50.81 -13.25
N PRO A 38 57.10 -51.91 -13.82
CA PRO A 38 58.55 -52.15 -13.91
C PRO A 38 59.22 -51.39 -15.07
N GLU A 39 58.43 -50.71 -15.92
CA GLU A 39 58.87 -49.98 -17.11
C GLU A 39 58.06 -48.69 -17.29
N ALA A 40 58.59 -47.73 -18.05
CA ALA A 40 57.91 -46.48 -18.35
C ALA A 40 56.57 -46.72 -19.06
N ASN A 41 55.50 -46.10 -18.58
CA ASN A 41 54.18 -46.16 -19.22
C ASN A 41 53.53 -44.78 -19.20
N GLN A 42 53.35 -44.20 -20.40
CA GLN A 42 52.84 -42.85 -20.56
C GLN A 42 51.38 -42.69 -20.12
N GLU A 43 50.54 -43.72 -20.30
CA GLU A 43 49.14 -43.67 -19.89
C GLU A 43 49.04 -43.60 -18.36
N ILE A 44 49.78 -44.47 -17.67
CA ILE A 44 49.88 -44.46 -16.20
C ILE A 44 50.41 -43.10 -15.71
N MET A 45 51.42 -42.53 -16.38
CA MET A 45 51.98 -41.23 -15.99
C MET A 45 50.97 -40.08 -16.13
N ARG A 46 50.16 -40.07 -17.20
CA ARG A 46 49.14 -39.03 -17.44
C ARG A 46 47.97 -39.08 -16.47
N GLU A 47 47.62 -40.27 -15.99
CA GLU A 47 46.49 -40.43 -15.08
C GLU A 47 46.87 -40.29 -13.60
N SER A 48 48.16 -40.38 -13.28
CA SER A 48 48.64 -40.38 -11.90
C SER A 48 48.79 -38.98 -11.35
N ARG A 49 48.42 -38.82 -10.08
CA ARG A 49 48.62 -37.57 -9.31
C ARG A 49 49.88 -37.57 -8.48
N LEU A 50 50.40 -38.74 -8.17
CA LEU A 50 51.68 -38.89 -7.50
C LEU A 50 52.47 -39.96 -8.24
N LEU A 51 53.67 -39.62 -8.68
CA LEU A 51 54.54 -40.51 -9.41
C LEU A 51 55.84 -40.69 -8.63
N ILE A 52 56.25 -41.93 -8.43
CA ILE A 52 57.53 -42.29 -7.83
C ILE A 52 58.35 -43.02 -8.88
N TRP A 53 59.45 -42.41 -9.33
CA TRP A 53 60.34 -42.96 -10.35
C TRP A 53 61.59 -43.58 -9.74
N ASN A 54 61.79 -44.88 -9.91
CA ASN A 54 62.88 -45.70 -9.36
C ASN A 54 63.27 -46.85 -10.33
N LEU A 55 63.38 -46.58 -11.63
CA LEU A 55 63.66 -47.61 -12.67
C LEU A 55 65.01 -47.49 -13.37
N ASP A 56 65.45 -46.26 -13.65
CA ASP A 56 66.70 -45.98 -14.34
C ASP A 56 67.14 -44.52 -14.08
N ASP A 57 68.42 -44.36 -13.75
CA ASP A 57 69.13 -43.09 -13.52
C ASP A 57 69.41 -42.33 -14.85
N SER A 58 69.15 -42.94 -16.01
CA SER A 58 69.45 -42.38 -17.34
C SER A 58 68.37 -41.43 -17.91
N VAL A 59 67.16 -41.44 -17.34
CA VAL A 59 66.04 -40.61 -17.82
C VAL A 59 65.98 -39.31 -17.01
N PRO A 60 66.14 -38.13 -17.63
CA PRO A 60 66.10 -36.87 -16.91
C PRO A 60 64.69 -36.56 -16.37
N PRO A 61 64.56 -35.98 -15.16
CA PRO A 61 63.28 -35.58 -14.58
C PRO A 61 62.40 -34.72 -15.50
N SER A 62 62.96 -33.80 -16.28
CA SER A 62 62.26 -32.94 -17.23
C SER A 62 61.46 -33.73 -18.28
N LYS A 63 62.06 -34.82 -18.78
CA LYS A 63 61.41 -35.72 -19.73
C LYS A 63 60.23 -36.46 -19.08
N LEU A 64 60.37 -36.86 -17.82
CA LEU A 64 59.27 -37.47 -17.05
C LEU A 64 58.15 -36.47 -16.80
N ARG A 65 58.48 -35.25 -16.34
CA ARG A 65 57.50 -34.19 -16.08
C ARG A 65 56.65 -33.87 -17.29
N SER A 66 57.23 -33.84 -18.49
CA SER A 66 56.51 -33.59 -19.74
C SER A 66 55.42 -34.63 -20.06
N GLN A 67 55.50 -35.81 -19.43
CA GLN A 67 54.54 -36.92 -19.61
C GLN A 67 53.53 -37.01 -18.46
N CYS A 68 53.75 -36.29 -17.36
CA CYS A 68 52.85 -36.23 -16.21
C CYS A 68 51.67 -35.28 -16.47
N ALA A 69 50.57 -35.45 -15.72
CA ALA A 69 49.54 -34.41 -15.64
C ALA A 69 50.12 -33.12 -14.99
N ALA A 70 49.57 -31.96 -15.37
CA ALA A 70 50.07 -30.65 -14.92
C ALA A 70 50.08 -30.48 -13.38
N GLU A 71 49.12 -31.09 -12.68
CA GLU A 71 49.02 -31.05 -11.22
C GLU A 71 49.65 -32.27 -10.52
N ALA A 72 50.28 -33.17 -11.28
CA ALA A 72 50.86 -34.38 -10.72
C ALA A 72 52.18 -34.08 -10.02
N SER A 73 52.38 -34.65 -8.84
CA SER A 73 53.64 -34.55 -8.13
C SER A 73 54.59 -35.68 -8.53
N LEU A 74 55.83 -35.34 -8.85
CA LEU A 74 56.87 -36.26 -9.32
C LEU A 74 57.98 -36.39 -8.27
N ILE A 75 58.26 -37.62 -7.87
CA ILE A 75 59.37 -38.00 -7.00
C ILE A 75 60.39 -38.76 -7.83
N PHE A 76 61.62 -38.26 -7.88
CA PHE A 76 62.72 -38.92 -8.59
C PHE A 76 63.65 -39.61 -7.59
N CYS A 77 63.76 -40.93 -7.68
CA CYS A 77 64.69 -41.73 -6.89
C CYS A 77 65.93 -42.01 -7.73
N GLY A 78 67.12 -41.82 -7.15
CA GLY A 78 68.37 -42.09 -7.85
C GLY A 78 69.55 -42.18 -6.89
N SER A 79 70.68 -42.70 -7.36
CA SER A 79 71.91 -42.71 -6.56
C SER A 79 72.41 -41.28 -6.31
N ARG A 80 73.18 -41.07 -5.22
CA ARG A 80 73.81 -39.77 -4.94
C ARG A 80 74.68 -39.27 -6.11
N GLN A 81 75.32 -40.19 -6.83
CA GLN A 81 76.11 -39.86 -8.01
C GLN A 81 75.23 -39.42 -9.19
N CYS A 82 74.11 -40.11 -9.45
CA CYS A 82 73.15 -39.72 -10.48
C CYS A 82 72.54 -38.35 -10.18
N ILE A 83 71.96 -38.17 -8.99
CA ILE A 83 71.31 -36.92 -8.61
C ILE A 83 72.34 -35.77 -8.62
N GLY A 84 73.56 -36.01 -8.12
CA GLY A 84 74.63 -35.01 -8.13
C GLY A 84 75.19 -34.68 -9.53
N ALA A 85 74.95 -35.52 -10.53
CA ALA A 85 75.36 -35.30 -11.92
C ALA A 85 74.28 -34.61 -12.77
N LEU A 86 73.07 -34.39 -12.22
CA LEU A 86 72.01 -33.70 -12.93
C LEU A 86 72.35 -32.21 -13.14
N PRO A 87 72.10 -31.66 -14.34
CA PRO A 87 72.17 -30.23 -14.57
C PRO A 87 71.22 -29.44 -13.64
N PRO A 88 71.55 -28.18 -13.25
CA PRO A 88 70.72 -27.37 -12.36
C PRO A 88 69.25 -27.21 -12.78
N GLU A 89 68.98 -27.16 -14.09
CA GLU A 89 67.63 -27.04 -14.67
C GLU A 89 66.73 -28.25 -14.38
N GLU A 90 67.30 -29.44 -14.14
CA GLU A 90 66.54 -30.66 -13.85
C GLU A 90 65.94 -30.66 -12.43
N PHE A 91 66.50 -29.89 -11.50
CA PHE A 91 65.99 -29.82 -10.12
C PHE A 91 64.64 -29.11 -10.01
N GLY A 92 64.25 -28.31 -11.01
CA GLY A 92 62.91 -27.72 -11.09
C GLY A 92 61.86 -28.68 -11.68
N ALA A 93 62.29 -29.80 -12.27
CA ALA A 93 61.40 -30.70 -12.99
C ALA A 93 60.76 -31.80 -12.12
N ALA A 94 61.28 -32.07 -10.92
CA ALA A 94 60.65 -32.96 -9.93
C ALA A 94 60.32 -32.18 -8.64
N ASP A 95 59.32 -32.66 -7.91
CA ASP A 95 58.87 -32.05 -6.64
C ASP A 95 59.72 -32.54 -5.45
N GLU A 96 60.27 -33.75 -5.55
CA GLU A 96 61.14 -34.36 -4.55
C GLU A 96 62.22 -35.24 -5.21
N PHE A 97 63.37 -35.33 -4.53
CA PHE A 97 64.49 -36.20 -4.91
C PHE A 97 64.84 -37.12 -3.73
N TRP A 98 64.86 -38.43 -3.96
CA TRP A 98 65.19 -39.43 -2.94
C TRP A 98 66.46 -40.19 -3.32
N GLU A 99 67.50 -40.06 -2.48
CA GLU A 99 68.76 -40.77 -2.66
C GLU A 99 68.63 -42.26 -2.33
N THR A 100 69.14 -43.13 -3.20
CA THR A 100 69.26 -44.57 -2.94
C THR A 100 70.58 -44.88 -2.20
N PRO A 101 70.62 -45.88 -1.29
CA PRO A 101 69.54 -46.81 -0.92
C PRO A 101 68.45 -46.13 -0.07
N LEU A 102 67.19 -46.44 -0.39
CA LEU A 102 66.03 -45.81 0.25
C LEU A 102 65.86 -46.29 1.70
N VAL A 103 65.78 -45.34 2.64
CA VAL A 103 65.56 -45.63 4.06
C VAL A 103 64.05 -45.58 4.37
N ARG A 104 63.46 -46.74 4.69
CA ARG A 104 62.00 -46.92 4.80
C ARG A 104 61.29 -45.85 5.66
N ASP A 105 61.74 -45.64 6.89
CA ASP A 105 61.09 -44.70 7.81
C ASP A 105 61.25 -43.24 7.38
N TYR A 106 62.40 -42.91 6.77
CA TYR A 106 62.64 -41.57 6.21
C TYR A 106 61.68 -41.29 5.04
N ILE A 107 61.55 -42.23 4.11
CA ILE A 107 60.63 -42.13 2.98
C ILE A 107 59.18 -42.07 3.46
N LYS A 108 58.82 -42.85 4.49
CA LYS A 108 57.47 -42.84 5.07
C LYS A 108 57.06 -41.44 5.52
N VAL A 109 57.93 -40.74 6.24
CA VAL A 109 57.68 -39.38 6.74
C VAL A 109 57.57 -38.38 5.59
N ARG A 110 58.48 -38.46 4.61
CA ARG A 110 58.49 -37.56 3.43
C ARG A 110 57.22 -37.73 2.59
N LEU A 111 56.85 -38.97 2.30
CA LEU A 111 55.65 -39.31 1.55
C LEU A 111 54.38 -38.82 2.26
N LYS A 112 54.28 -39.01 3.59
CA LYS A 112 53.16 -38.48 4.38
C LYS A 112 53.04 -36.96 4.25
N ARG A 113 54.13 -36.21 4.44
CA ARG A 113 54.14 -34.73 4.32
C ARG A 113 53.71 -34.25 2.94
N MET A 114 54.18 -34.94 1.91
CA MET A 114 53.84 -34.62 0.53
C MET A 114 52.34 -34.87 0.23
N MET A 115 51.78 -35.96 0.74
CA MET A 115 50.34 -36.22 0.66
C MET A 115 49.51 -35.19 1.42
N GLU A 116 49.98 -34.73 2.59
CA GLU A 116 49.37 -33.63 3.36
C GLU A 116 49.36 -32.32 2.56
N GLN A 117 50.46 -32.00 1.85
CA GLN A 117 50.52 -30.82 0.96
C GLN A 117 49.54 -30.92 -0.20
N ILE A 118 49.46 -32.09 -0.86
CA ILE A 118 48.48 -32.33 -1.94
C ILE A 118 47.06 -32.14 -1.40
N LYS A 119 46.76 -32.72 -0.23
CA LYS A 119 45.46 -32.55 0.43
C LYS A 119 45.16 -31.07 0.73
N LEU A 120 46.13 -30.31 1.24
CA LEU A 120 45.97 -28.89 1.51
C LEU A 120 45.60 -28.10 0.25
N GLY A 121 46.19 -28.45 -0.90
CA GLY A 121 45.83 -27.89 -2.20
C GLY A 121 44.37 -28.18 -2.59
N TYR A 122 43.90 -29.41 -2.37
CA TYR A 122 42.49 -29.78 -2.59
C TYR A 122 41.53 -29.07 -1.65
N ASP A 123 41.85 -29.02 -0.35
CA ASP A 123 41.03 -28.32 0.64
C ASP A 123 40.94 -26.82 0.32
N TYR A 124 42.04 -26.21 -0.10
CA TYR A 124 42.06 -24.82 -0.57
C TYR A 124 41.16 -24.61 -1.78
N TYR A 125 41.30 -25.46 -2.82
CA TYR A 125 40.48 -25.38 -4.03
C TYR A 125 38.99 -25.53 -3.70
N MET A 126 38.63 -26.55 -2.91
CA MET A 126 37.25 -26.81 -2.50
C MET A 126 36.67 -25.68 -1.65
N THR A 127 37.43 -25.15 -0.68
CA THR A 127 37.00 -24.02 0.15
C THR A 127 36.72 -22.79 -0.71
N ARG A 128 37.59 -22.52 -1.70
CA ARG A 128 37.39 -21.43 -2.65
C ARG A 128 36.12 -21.65 -3.48
N THR A 129 35.90 -22.86 -4.00
CA THR A 129 34.70 -23.22 -4.76
C THR A 129 33.42 -23.07 -3.94
N TYR A 130 33.42 -23.50 -2.67
CA TYR A 130 32.25 -23.33 -1.79
C TYR A 130 31.95 -21.86 -1.54
N LEU A 131 32.97 -21.05 -1.25
CA LEU A 131 32.81 -19.61 -1.07
C LEU A 131 32.26 -18.95 -2.35
N ASP A 132 32.87 -19.23 -3.51
CA ASP A 132 32.43 -18.71 -4.81
C ASP A 132 30.98 -19.05 -5.12
N THR A 133 30.61 -20.32 -4.90
CA THR A 133 29.25 -20.80 -5.14
C THR A 133 28.25 -20.15 -4.18
N ALA A 134 28.62 -20.02 -2.90
CA ALA A 134 27.77 -19.42 -1.89
C ALA A 134 27.51 -17.93 -2.18
N ILE A 135 28.55 -17.15 -2.44
CA ILE A 135 28.38 -15.71 -2.71
C ILE A 135 27.62 -15.45 -4.02
N ASP A 136 27.82 -16.29 -5.05
CA ASP A 136 27.14 -16.15 -6.34
C ASP A 136 25.68 -16.61 -6.33
N SER A 137 25.28 -17.37 -5.30
CA SER A 137 23.88 -17.77 -5.10
C SER A 137 23.08 -16.71 -4.34
N ILE A 138 23.75 -15.72 -3.72
CA ILE A 138 23.09 -14.60 -3.05
C ILE A 138 22.59 -13.62 -4.13
N PRO A 139 21.29 -13.26 -4.11
CA PRO A 139 20.72 -12.34 -5.10
C PRO A 139 21.20 -10.89 -4.89
N ASP A 140 21.62 -10.55 -3.68
CA ASP A 140 22.12 -9.22 -3.31
C ASP A 140 23.58 -9.01 -3.73
N MET A 141 23.95 -7.74 -3.93
CA MET A 141 25.33 -7.38 -4.24
C MET A 141 26.24 -7.76 -3.08
N LEU A 142 27.34 -8.46 -3.35
CA LEU A 142 28.35 -8.79 -2.35
C LEU A 142 29.74 -8.42 -2.84
N TRP A 143 30.52 -7.76 -2.00
CA TRP A 143 31.89 -7.35 -2.30
C TRP A 143 32.83 -7.48 -1.10
N PHE A 144 34.10 -7.73 -1.39
CA PHE A 144 35.22 -7.72 -0.45
C PHE A 144 36.18 -6.61 -0.86
N LYS A 145 36.66 -5.84 0.11
CA LYS A 145 37.61 -4.74 -0.10
C LYS A 145 38.80 -4.80 0.83
N THR A 146 39.94 -4.29 0.37
CA THR A 146 41.08 -3.96 1.22
C THR A 146 40.81 -2.68 2.01
N LEU A 147 41.66 -2.36 2.99
CA LEU A 147 41.62 -1.09 3.72
C LEU A 147 41.74 0.15 2.81
N ASP A 148 42.45 0.02 1.68
CA ASP A 148 42.61 1.08 0.69
C ASP A 148 41.39 1.22 -0.27
N GLY A 149 40.30 0.49 -0.01
CA GLY A 149 39.08 0.54 -0.82
C GLY A 149 39.15 -0.20 -2.16
N ILE A 150 40.16 -1.06 -2.35
CA ILE A 150 40.32 -1.88 -3.56
C ILE A 150 39.44 -3.13 -3.47
N HIS A 151 38.65 -3.41 -4.51
CA HIS A 151 37.79 -4.58 -4.55
C HIS A 151 38.62 -5.83 -4.83
N VAL A 152 38.57 -6.80 -3.92
CA VAL A 152 39.34 -8.06 -3.99
C VAL A 152 38.49 -9.17 -4.60
N LYS A 153 37.18 -9.17 -4.33
CA LYS A 153 36.26 -10.20 -4.78
C LYS A 153 34.84 -9.67 -4.78
N VAL A 154 34.05 -10.07 -5.77
CA VAL A 154 32.63 -9.70 -5.90
C VAL A 154 31.81 -10.86 -6.43
N ASN A 155 30.51 -10.87 -6.14
CA ASN A 155 29.59 -11.87 -6.67
C ASN A 155 28.97 -11.45 -8.02
N LYS A 156 28.25 -12.38 -8.65
CA LYS A 156 27.54 -12.15 -9.93
C LYS A 156 26.49 -11.03 -9.86
N ALA A 157 25.76 -10.91 -8.74
CA ALA A 157 24.79 -9.85 -8.55
C ALA A 157 25.46 -8.46 -8.61
N PHE A 158 26.61 -8.30 -7.94
CA PHE A 158 27.39 -7.08 -8.01
C PHE A 158 27.80 -6.74 -9.44
N CYS A 159 28.38 -7.71 -10.17
CA CYS A 159 28.78 -7.54 -11.57
C CYS A 159 27.62 -7.11 -12.48
N SER A 160 26.42 -7.68 -12.25
CA SER A 160 25.22 -7.38 -13.02
C SER A 160 24.76 -5.94 -12.83
N VAL A 161 24.81 -5.41 -11.59
CA VAL A 161 24.42 -4.03 -11.29
C VAL A 161 25.38 -3.01 -11.90
N VAL A 162 26.68 -3.24 -11.78
CA VAL A 162 27.71 -2.32 -12.30
C VAL A 162 27.97 -2.48 -13.80
N GLY A 163 27.51 -3.58 -14.41
CA GLY A 163 27.71 -3.87 -15.84
C GLY A 163 29.15 -4.21 -16.21
N LYS A 164 29.93 -4.81 -15.31
CA LYS A 164 31.36 -5.16 -15.51
C LYS A 164 31.64 -6.61 -15.09
N THR A 165 32.63 -7.24 -15.73
CA THR A 165 33.05 -8.60 -15.37
C THR A 165 33.77 -8.63 -14.02
N ARG A 166 33.91 -9.80 -13.42
CA ARG A 166 34.65 -9.95 -12.15
C ARG A 166 36.12 -9.58 -12.33
N GLU A 167 36.68 -9.91 -13.49
CA GLU A 167 38.05 -9.59 -13.89
C GLU A 167 38.27 -8.08 -14.00
N ASP A 168 37.30 -7.34 -14.55
CA ASP A 168 37.36 -5.87 -14.65
C ASP A 168 37.27 -5.19 -13.30
N VAL A 169 36.58 -5.79 -12.33
CA VAL A 169 36.35 -5.22 -10.99
C VAL A 169 37.50 -5.54 -10.03
N THR A 170 38.09 -6.72 -10.13
CA THR A 170 39.10 -7.21 -9.19
C THR A 170 40.37 -6.37 -9.27
N GLY A 171 40.88 -5.91 -8.12
CA GLY A 171 42.05 -5.05 -8.03
C GLY A 171 41.77 -3.58 -8.36
N ARG A 172 40.51 -3.17 -8.55
CA ARG A 172 40.13 -1.79 -8.88
C ARG A 172 39.47 -1.06 -7.70
N ASN A 173 39.61 0.27 -7.71
CA ASN A 173 39.00 1.15 -6.72
C ASN A 173 37.52 1.47 -7.06
N HIS A 174 36.82 2.06 -6.09
CA HIS A 174 35.41 2.42 -6.23
C HIS A 174 35.14 3.36 -7.42
N CYS A 175 35.94 4.42 -7.58
CA CYS A 175 35.76 5.40 -8.67
C CYS A 175 35.76 4.74 -10.06
N TYR A 176 36.72 3.84 -10.32
CA TYR A 176 36.78 3.11 -11.59
C TYR A 176 35.54 2.25 -11.81
N ILE A 177 35.09 1.54 -10.79
CA ILE A 177 33.98 0.59 -10.90
C ILE A 177 32.67 1.33 -11.17
N TRP A 178 32.42 2.43 -10.47
CA TRP A 178 31.15 3.16 -10.51
C TRP A 178 31.15 4.36 -11.48
N GLY A 179 32.29 4.69 -12.10
CA GLY A 179 32.39 5.80 -13.06
C GLY A 179 32.17 7.17 -12.41
N VAL A 180 32.52 7.30 -11.13
CA VAL A 180 32.39 8.53 -10.33
C VAL A 180 33.73 9.27 -10.33
N SER A 181 33.72 10.60 -10.43
CA SER A 181 34.97 11.36 -10.40
C SER A 181 35.61 11.30 -9.00
N PRO A 182 36.94 11.40 -8.87
CA PRO A 182 37.61 11.47 -7.58
C PRO A 182 37.11 12.63 -6.71
N ASP A 183 36.80 13.77 -7.34
CA ASP A 183 36.30 14.97 -6.64
C ASP A 183 34.88 14.75 -6.07
N ASP A 184 33.99 14.08 -6.81
CA ASP A 184 32.65 13.72 -6.32
C ASP A 184 32.73 12.66 -5.20
N TYR A 185 33.76 11.79 -5.26
CA TYR A 185 34.06 10.80 -4.23
C TYR A 185 34.62 11.44 -2.95
N GLU A 186 35.42 12.50 -3.05
CA GLU A 186 35.96 13.25 -1.90
C GLU A 186 34.93 14.18 -1.25
N ASN A 187 33.98 14.74 -2.03
CA ASN A 187 32.96 15.66 -1.54
C ASN A 187 31.73 14.99 -0.91
N GLY A 188 31.75 13.66 -0.69
CA GLY A 188 30.71 12.94 0.05
C GLY A 188 29.47 12.53 -0.76
N GLU A 189 29.44 12.75 -2.08
CA GLU A 189 28.35 12.24 -2.94
C GLU A 189 28.36 10.71 -3.06
N ALA A 190 29.46 10.05 -2.66
CA ALA A 190 29.52 8.63 -2.42
C ALA A 190 29.52 8.34 -0.91
N SER A 191 28.31 8.18 -0.32
CA SER A 191 28.02 7.73 1.06
C SER A 191 28.81 6.48 1.55
N CYS A 192 29.56 5.83 0.66
CA CYS A 192 30.24 4.55 0.86
C CYS A 192 31.54 4.61 1.68
N ARG A 193 32.26 5.73 1.72
CA ARG A 193 33.56 5.82 2.42
C ARG A 193 33.38 5.96 3.93
N GLU A 194 32.51 6.88 4.35
CA GLU A 194 32.22 7.12 5.77
C GLU A 194 31.70 5.85 6.47
N SER A 195 30.85 5.10 5.77
CA SER A 195 30.32 3.83 6.27
C SER A 195 31.38 2.73 6.35
N GLU A 196 32.39 2.72 5.47
CA GLU A 196 33.54 1.81 5.56
C GLU A 196 34.46 2.17 6.72
N ASP A 197 34.80 3.44 6.88
CA ASP A 197 35.64 3.93 7.98
C ASP A 197 34.96 3.66 9.33
N ALA A 198 33.63 3.83 9.42
CA ALA A 198 32.86 3.52 10.61
C ALA A 198 32.95 2.02 10.98
N VAL A 199 32.85 1.12 10.01
CA VAL A 199 32.93 -0.34 10.25
C VAL A 199 34.33 -0.73 10.72
N ILE A 200 35.37 -0.17 10.10
CA ILE A 200 36.77 -0.43 10.47
C ILE A 200 37.05 0.05 11.90
N LYS A 201 36.55 1.24 12.25
CA LYS A 201 36.70 1.84 13.58
C LYS A 201 35.94 1.05 14.66
N GLU A 202 34.67 0.73 14.40
CA GLU A 202 33.78 0.07 15.36
C GLU A 202 34.03 -1.44 15.48
N ARG A 203 34.73 -2.05 14.51
CA ARG A 203 35.11 -3.47 14.47
C ARG A 203 33.94 -4.44 14.67
N ARG A 204 32.77 -4.07 14.16
CA ARG A 204 31.54 -4.89 14.19
C ARG A 204 30.73 -4.67 12.93
N THR A 205 29.78 -5.56 12.68
CA THR A 205 28.83 -5.38 11.59
C THR A 205 27.97 -4.15 11.83
N LEU A 206 27.92 -3.25 10.84
CA LEU A 206 27.07 -2.08 10.81
C LEU A 206 26.11 -2.14 9.62
N GLN A 207 25.00 -1.42 9.75
CA GLN A 207 23.99 -1.31 8.72
C GLN A 207 23.82 0.15 8.30
N PHE A 208 23.72 0.39 6.99
CA PHE A 208 23.55 1.71 6.41
C PHE A 208 22.45 1.71 5.34
N THR A 209 21.99 2.90 5.00
CA THR A 209 21.14 3.15 3.83
C THR A 209 21.90 4.08 2.90
N GLU A 210 22.26 3.59 1.73
CA GLU A 210 23.16 4.28 0.78
C GLU A 210 22.46 4.45 -0.56
N SER A 211 22.59 5.63 -1.17
CA SER A 211 22.11 5.86 -2.54
C SER A 211 23.27 5.70 -3.50
N VAL A 212 23.13 4.84 -4.51
CA VAL A 212 24.19 4.55 -5.48
C VAL A 212 23.70 4.81 -6.90
N LYS A 213 24.60 5.32 -7.74
CA LYS A 213 24.34 5.52 -9.16
C LYS A 213 24.65 4.22 -9.91
N ALA A 214 23.63 3.49 -10.33
CA ALA A 214 23.79 2.29 -11.16
C ALA A 214 23.67 2.63 -12.65
N SER A 215 23.97 1.65 -13.50
CA SER A 215 23.88 1.74 -14.98
C SER A 215 22.51 2.21 -15.49
N HIS A 216 21.44 1.94 -14.75
CA HIS A 216 20.05 2.23 -15.12
C HIS A 216 19.38 3.30 -14.22
N GLY A 217 20.18 4.13 -13.53
CA GLY A 217 19.67 5.21 -12.67
C GLY A 217 20.08 5.07 -11.21
N MET A 218 19.56 5.96 -10.36
CA MET A 218 19.80 5.92 -8.91
C MET A 218 19.07 4.75 -8.27
N ARG A 219 19.75 4.07 -7.36
CA ARG A 219 19.21 2.98 -6.55
C ARG A 219 19.46 3.24 -5.06
N GLN A 220 18.55 2.79 -4.21
CA GLN A 220 18.69 2.84 -2.77
C GLN A 220 19.02 1.45 -2.24
N LEU A 221 20.20 1.32 -1.63
CA LEU A 221 20.70 0.07 -1.07
C LEU A 221 20.64 0.10 0.45
N ARG A 222 20.14 -0.98 1.04
CA ARG A 222 20.34 -1.30 2.45
C ARG A 222 21.59 -2.15 2.56
N THR A 223 22.67 -1.58 3.11
CA THR A 223 23.98 -2.24 3.13
C THR A 223 24.35 -2.72 4.52
N TYR A 224 24.90 -3.93 4.59
CA TYR A 224 25.48 -4.55 5.77
C TYR A 224 26.98 -4.70 5.53
N LYS A 225 27.79 -4.11 6.41
CA LYS A 225 29.24 -4.10 6.26
C LYS A 225 29.91 -4.67 7.51
N SER A 226 30.86 -5.58 7.34
CA SER A 226 31.58 -6.25 8.42
C SER A 226 33.09 -6.15 8.20
N PRO A 227 33.90 -6.00 9.28
CA PRO A 227 35.35 -6.05 9.15
C PRO A 227 35.82 -7.48 8.91
N ILE A 228 36.83 -7.63 8.07
CA ILE A 228 37.58 -8.87 7.91
C ILE A 228 38.77 -8.79 8.84
N VAL A 229 38.84 -9.70 9.81
CA VAL A 229 39.92 -9.73 10.81
C VAL A 229 40.92 -10.84 10.49
N ASP A 230 42.19 -10.60 10.79
CA ASP A 230 43.26 -11.58 10.65
C ASP A 230 43.19 -12.67 11.73
N ARG A 231 44.06 -13.67 11.62
CA ARG A 231 44.17 -14.81 12.56
C ARG A 231 44.47 -14.40 14.00
N ASP A 232 45.02 -13.21 14.21
CA ASP A 232 45.23 -12.64 15.55
C ASP A 232 43.92 -12.19 16.23
N GLY A 233 42.81 -12.13 15.48
CA GLY A 233 41.50 -11.68 15.94
C GLY A 233 41.40 -10.18 16.20
N VAL A 234 42.44 -9.40 15.91
CA VAL A 234 42.54 -7.98 16.27
C VAL A 234 42.82 -7.09 15.05
N THR A 235 43.65 -7.55 14.12
CA THR A 235 44.06 -6.77 12.95
C THR A 235 42.98 -6.83 11.89
N VAL A 236 42.47 -5.67 11.47
CA VAL A 236 41.49 -5.55 10.38
C VAL A 236 42.25 -5.55 9.05
N LEU A 237 41.91 -6.47 8.15
CA LEU A 237 42.51 -6.61 6.82
C LEU A 237 41.72 -5.88 5.73
N GLY A 238 40.45 -5.57 6.00
CA GLY A 238 39.53 -4.99 5.03
C GLY A 238 38.08 -5.15 5.46
N THR A 239 37.16 -5.06 4.51
CA THR A 239 35.73 -5.14 4.77
C THR A 239 35.02 -6.05 3.77
N VAL A 240 33.92 -6.65 4.21
CA VAL A 240 32.93 -7.30 3.36
C VAL A 240 31.63 -6.53 3.45
N GLY A 241 30.99 -6.29 2.30
CA GLY A 241 29.71 -5.60 2.21
C GLY A 241 28.68 -6.44 1.46
N ILE A 242 27.43 -6.40 1.93
CA ILE A 242 26.26 -6.93 1.25
C ILE A 242 25.28 -5.77 1.06
N GLY A 243 24.83 -5.52 -0.17
CA GLY A 243 23.89 -4.46 -0.51
C GLY A 243 22.61 -5.03 -1.07
N HIS A 244 21.53 -4.92 -0.31
CA HIS A 244 20.18 -5.28 -0.77
C HIS A 244 19.55 -4.08 -1.45
N ASP A 245 19.05 -4.26 -2.66
CA ASP A 245 18.34 -3.22 -3.37
C ASP A 245 16.91 -3.11 -2.85
N VAL A 246 16.58 -1.95 -2.25
CA VAL A 246 15.25 -1.66 -1.70
C VAL A 246 14.51 -0.60 -2.50
N THR A 247 15.03 -0.23 -3.67
CA THR A 247 14.50 0.86 -4.50
C THR A 247 13.02 0.67 -4.82
N ASP A 248 12.62 -0.50 -5.33
CA ASP A 248 11.24 -0.77 -5.70
C ASP A 248 10.30 -0.73 -4.49
N LEU A 249 10.79 -1.17 -3.33
CA LEU A 249 10.02 -1.20 -2.07
C LEU A 249 9.78 0.21 -1.52
N VAL A 250 10.80 1.08 -1.62
CA VAL A 250 10.69 2.50 -1.27
C VAL A 250 9.80 3.23 -2.27
N ASN A 251 9.93 2.98 -3.57
CA ASN A 251 9.09 3.56 -4.61
C ASN A 251 7.62 3.16 -4.42
N MET A 252 7.33 1.88 -4.20
CA MET A 252 5.97 1.41 -3.91
C MET A 252 5.38 2.08 -2.67
N SER A 253 6.18 2.28 -1.62
CA SER A 253 5.73 2.98 -0.41
C SER A 253 5.35 4.43 -0.71
N ALA A 254 6.17 5.13 -1.50
CA ALA A 254 5.89 6.50 -1.93
C ALA A 254 4.67 6.58 -2.86
N GLU A 255 4.51 5.64 -3.79
CA GLU A 255 3.34 5.55 -4.67
C GLU A 255 2.05 5.33 -3.88
N ILE A 256 2.04 4.40 -2.92
CA ILE A 256 0.90 4.17 -2.02
C ILE A 256 0.56 5.44 -1.25
N GLU A 257 1.56 6.14 -0.73
CA GLU A 257 1.33 7.39 -0.01
C GLU A 257 0.72 8.46 -0.93
N ILE A 258 1.26 8.66 -2.14
CA ILE A 258 0.70 9.58 -3.14
C ILE A 258 -0.75 9.20 -3.47
N LEU A 259 -1.04 7.92 -3.70
CA LEU A 259 -2.39 7.44 -3.98
C LEU A 259 -3.34 7.77 -2.83
N LEU A 260 -2.99 7.40 -1.59
CA LEU A 260 -3.79 7.71 -0.40
C LEU A 260 -4.03 9.22 -0.24
N GLN A 261 -3.00 10.05 -0.47
CA GLN A 261 -3.10 11.51 -0.37
C GLN A 261 -3.95 12.13 -1.49
N SER A 262 -3.99 11.52 -2.67
CA SER A 262 -4.77 12.00 -3.82
C SER A 262 -6.25 11.60 -3.80
N MET A 263 -6.64 10.65 -2.94
CA MET A 263 -8.02 10.18 -2.86
C MET A 263 -8.98 11.33 -2.49
N PRO A 264 -10.16 11.42 -3.14
CA PRO A 264 -11.11 12.50 -2.90
C PRO A 264 -11.90 12.35 -1.58
N TYR A 265 -11.73 11.24 -0.87
CA TYR A 265 -12.41 10.90 0.39
C TYR A 265 -11.42 10.82 1.55
N ALA A 266 -11.92 11.03 2.76
CA ALA A 266 -11.11 10.86 3.96
C ALA A 266 -10.88 9.37 4.22
N ILE A 267 -9.63 8.99 4.46
CA ILE A 267 -9.22 7.61 4.68
C ILE A 267 -8.45 7.53 6.00
N LEU A 268 -8.77 6.50 6.79
CA LEU A 268 -8.09 6.16 8.03
C LEU A 268 -7.85 4.65 8.10
N LEU A 269 -6.67 4.25 8.59
CA LEU A 269 -6.25 2.86 8.76
C LEU A 269 -5.98 2.57 10.24
N TRP A 270 -6.35 1.40 10.76
CA TRP A 270 -5.94 0.91 12.09
C TRP A 270 -5.55 -0.56 12.08
N ASP A 271 -4.72 -0.94 13.05
CA ASP A 271 -4.21 -2.30 13.22
C ASP A 271 -5.19 -3.23 13.93
N ASN A 272 -4.82 -4.51 14.08
CA ASN A 272 -5.62 -5.50 14.80
C ASN A 272 -5.80 -5.21 16.30
N ASN A 273 -5.01 -4.31 16.89
CA ASN A 273 -5.14 -3.88 18.28
C ASN A 273 -6.06 -2.66 18.43
N GLY A 274 -6.71 -2.22 17.34
CA GLY A 274 -7.57 -1.04 17.33
C GLY A 274 -6.78 0.28 17.31
N LYS A 275 -5.48 0.27 17.02
CA LYS A 275 -4.64 1.48 17.00
C LYS A 275 -4.57 2.10 15.61
N ILE A 276 -4.85 3.40 15.54
CA ILE A 276 -4.82 4.16 14.29
C ILE A 276 -3.36 4.20 13.78
N LEU A 277 -3.14 3.70 12.57
CA LEU A 277 -1.83 3.63 11.92
C LEU A 277 -1.56 4.84 11.03
N ASN A 278 -2.57 5.27 10.28
CA ASN A 278 -2.39 6.32 9.28
C ASN A 278 -3.72 6.99 8.90
N ALA A 279 -3.65 8.20 8.37
CA ALA A 279 -4.76 8.92 7.76
C ALA A 279 -4.27 9.83 6.62
N ASN A 280 -5.13 10.07 5.62
CA ASN A 280 -4.78 10.92 4.48
C ASN A 280 -5.12 12.40 4.71
N ARG A 281 -4.71 13.28 3.79
CA ARG A 281 -5.00 14.72 3.85
C ARG A 281 -6.50 15.04 3.92
N LYS A 282 -7.35 14.27 3.23
CA LYS A 282 -8.81 14.49 3.27
C LYS A 282 -9.39 14.28 4.66
N PHE A 283 -8.84 13.33 5.42
CA PHE A 283 -9.20 13.16 6.83
C PHE A 283 -8.97 14.45 7.62
N GLU A 284 -7.79 15.06 7.49
CA GLU A 284 -7.47 16.31 8.18
C GLU A 284 -8.41 17.45 7.76
N GLU A 285 -8.80 17.51 6.48
CA GLU A 285 -9.75 18.49 5.97
C GLU A 285 -11.16 18.31 6.54
N TYR A 286 -11.62 17.06 6.69
CA TYR A 286 -12.97 16.71 7.16
C TYR A 286 -13.10 16.90 8.67
N PHE A 287 -12.13 16.38 9.44
CA PHE A 287 -12.15 16.37 10.89
C PHE A 287 -11.45 17.58 11.51
N LYS A 288 -10.73 18.41 10.71
CA LYS A 288 -9.97 19.59 11.17
C LYS A 288 -8.97 19.26 12.28
N LEU A 289 -8.37 18.09 12.19
CA LEU A 289 -7.37 17.58 13.11
C LEU A 289 -6.17 17.08 12.30
N PRO A 290 -4.93 17.41 12.69
CA PRO A 290 -3.75 16.84 12.05
C PRO A 290 -3.69 15.33 12.31
N LYS A 291 -3.27 14.55 11.31
CA LYS A 291 -3.21 13.09 11.44
C LYS A 291 -2.29 12.65 12.58
N GLU A 292 -1.23 13.40 12.86
CA GLU A 292 -0.27 13.13 13.93
C GLU A 292 -0.93 13.16 15.31
N ALA A 293 -2.05 13.88 15.47
CA ALA A 293 -2.79 13.89 16.73
C ALA A 293 -3.57 12.60 16.96
N VAL A 294 -3.95 11.87 15.90
CA VAL A 294 -4.78 10.65 16.01
C VAL A 294 -4.00 9.36 15.84
N ILE A 295 -2.84 9.39 15.17
CA ILE A 295 -1.98 8.22 15.01
C ILE A 295 -1.58 7.67 16.38
N GLY A 296 -1.73 6.35 16.58
CA GLY A 296 -1.47 5.64 17.83
C GLY A 296 -2.63 5.67 18.84
N GLN A 297 -3.68 6.46 18.61
CA GLN A 297 -4.88 6.43 19.44
C GLN A 297 -5.74 5.18 19.18
N ASP A 298 -6.64 4.89 20.11
CA ASP A 298 -7.66 3.85 19.97
C ASP A 298 -8.78 4.31 19.03
N TYR A 299 -9.10 3.50 18.02
CA TYR A 299 -10.11 3.84 17.01
C TYR A 299 -11.51 3.97 17.60
N ASP A 300 -11.94 3.04 18.45
CA ASP A 300 -13.30 3.02 19.01
C ASP A 300 -13.55 4.23 19.92
N ALA A 301 -12.54 4.60 20.72
CA ALA A 301 -12.57 5.81 21.52
C ALA A 301 -12.63 7.07 20.65
N TRP A 302 -11.82 7.13 19.59
CA TRP A 302 -11.77 8.28 18.69
C TRP A 302 -13.08 8.46 17.91
N ILE A 303 -13.60 7.39 17.29
CA ILE A 303 -14.81 7.47 16.45
C ILE A 303 -16.06 7.84 17.26
N THR A 304 -16.11 7.46 18.53
CA THR A 304 -17.20 7.84 19.43
C THR A 304 -17.22 9.34 19.70
N GLY A 305 -16.05 9.98 19.82
CA GLY A 305 -15.95 11.43 20.03
C GLY A 305 -16.03 12.26 18.73
N ALA A 306 -15.73 11.66 17.57
CA ALA A 306 -15.64 12.37 16.29
C ALA A 306 -17.02 12.75 15.69
N PHE A 307 -18.08 12.06 16.09
CA PHE A 307 -19.43 12.20 15.51
C PHE A 307 -20.47 12.60 16.55
N GLU A 308 -21.55 13.24 16.10
CA GLU A 308 -22.73 13.56 16.92
C GLU A 308 -23.51 12.27 17.22
N GLU A 309 -24.36 12.27 18.25
CA GLU A 309 -25.11 11.06 18.68
C GLU A 309 -26.09 10.52 17.62
N GLN A 310 -26.51 11.35 16.64
CA GLN A 310 -27.33 10.90 15.52
C GLN A 310 -26.50 10.12 14.49
N ARG A 311 -26.44 8.79 14.68
CA ARG A 311 -26.02 7.83 13.65
C ARG A 311 -27.26 7.19 13.02
N THR A 312 -27.32 7.19 11.70
CA THR A 312 -28.43 6.59 10.95
C THR A 312 -27.88 5.59 9.93
N ILE A 313 -28.66 4.56 9.62
CA ILE A 313 -28.35 3.66 8.52
C ILE A 313 -29.12 4.18 7.30
N ASN A 314 -28.42 4.39 6.19
CA ASN A 314 -29.06 4.85 4.95
C ASN A 314 -29.78 3.70 4.23
N SER A 315 -30.45 4.01 3.12
CA SER A 315 -31.23 3.02 2.35
C SER A 315 -30.39 1.89 1.75
N GLU A 316 -29.07 2.06 1.67
CA GLU A 316 -28.13 1.08 1.12
C GLU A 316 -27.44 0.24 2.22
N GLY A 317 -27.75 0.52 3.49
CA GLY A 317 -27.20 -0.23 4.63
C GLY A 317 -25.90 0.36 5.20
N TYR A 318 -25.43 1.50 4.69
CA TYR A 318 -24.24 2.17 5.20
C TYR A 318 -24.54 3.09 6.39
N MET A 319 -23.56 3.23 7.26
CA MET A 319 -23.66 4.14 8.40
C MET A 319 -23.41 5.57 7.96
N GLU A 320 -24.33 6.47 8.29
CA GLU A 320 -24.19 7.91 8.12
C GLU A 320 -24.16 8.59 9.48
N ALA A 321 -23.23 9.52 9.63
CA ALA A 321 -23.08 10.28 10.86
C ALA A 321 -22.62 11.71 10.56
N ARG A 322 -23.06 12.65 11.39
CA ARG A 322 -22.60 14.04 11.30
C ARG A 322 -21.37 14.25 12.15
N VAL A 323 -20.34 14.88 11.59
CA VAL A 323 -19.12 15.22 12.34
C VAL A 323 -19.45 16.21 13.44
N SER A 324 -19.02 15.91 14.67
CA SER A 324 -19.18 16.78 15.84
C SER A 324 -18.40 18.07 15.66
N ARG A 325 -19.09 19.20 15.48
CA ARG A 325 -18.48 20.53 15.42
C ARG A 325 -19.17 21.53 16.33
N ARG A 326 -18.37 22.28 17.09
CA ARG A 326 -18.86 23.34 17.99
C ARG A 326 -19.49 24.54 17.26
N ASP A 327 -19.21 24.69 15.97
CA ASP A 327 -19.70 25.80 15.12
C ASP A 327 -20.92 25.41 14.24
N GLY A 328 -21.42 24.17 14.33
CA GLY A 328 -22.55 23.68 13.54
C GLY A 328 -22.26 23.41 12.05
N SER A 329 -21.02 23.58 11.59
CA SER A 329 -20.60 23.33 10.19
C SER A 329 -20.32 21.86 9.88
N GLY A 330 -20.81 20.95 10.71
CA GLY A 330 -20.53 19.51 10.62
C GLY A 330 -20.98 18.94 9.27
N LYS A 331 -20.08 18.18 8.62
CA LYS A 331 -20.35 17.43 7.40
C LYS A 331 -21.14 16.17 7.72
N MET A 332 -22.03 15.76 6.82
CA MET A 332 -22.65 14.44 6.85
C MET A 332 -21.73 13.46 6.12
N LEU A 333 -21.22 12.46 6.84
CA LEU A 333 -20.29 11.48 6.30
C LEU A 333 -20.95 10.10 6.25
N GLU A 334 -20.82 9.44 5.12
CA GLU A 334 -21.08 8.01 4.96
C GLU A 334 -19.79 7.23 5.25
N ILE A 335 -19.88 6.19 6.08
CA ILE A 335 -18.75 5.46 6.65
C ILE A 335 -18.70 4.04 6.10
N HIS A 336 -17.57 3.67 5.49
CA HIS A 336 -17.32 2.34 4.94
C HIS A 336 -16.11 1.70 5.63
N GLU A 337 -16.28 0.51 6.20
CA GLU A 337 -15.20 -0.26 6.82
C GLU A 337 -14.88 -1.53 6.02
N ASN A 338 -13.62 -1.67 5.60
CA ASN A 338 -13.13 -2.86 4.90
C ASN A 338 -11.94 -3.47 5.65
N SER A 339 -11.87 -4.79 5.71
CA SER A 339 -10.71 -5.49 6.25
C SER A 339 -9.53 -5.43 5.29
N VAL A 340 -8.34 -5.16 5.83
CA VAL A 340 -7.06 -5.26 5.12
C VAL A 340 -6.43 -6.60 5.50
N TYR A 341 -5.96 -7.34 4.50
CA TYR A 341 -5.37 -8.68 4.69
C TYR A 341 -3.86 -8.66 4.44
N ASP A 342 -3.12 -9.46 5.19
CA ASP A 342 -1.71 -9.72 4.93
C ASP A 342 -1.51 -10.73 3.78
N VAL A 343 -0.25 -11.01 3.43
CA VAL A 343 0.12 -11.98 2.39
C VAL A 343 -0.28 -13.42 2.72
N PHE A 344 -0.69 -13.71 3.96
CA PHE A 344 -1.18 -15.00 4.44
C PHE A 344 -2.71 -15.03 4.56
N ASN A 345 -3.39 -13.99 4.09
CA ASN A 345 -4.84 -13.83 4.15
C ASN A 345 -5.41 -13.73 5.59
N HIS A 346 -4.59 -13.34 6.55
CA HIS A 346 -5.07 -12.95 7.87
C HIS A 346 -5.43 -11.46 7.86
N VAL A 347 -6.44 -11.08 8.64
CA VAL A 347 -6.76 -9.67 8.85
C VAL A 347 -5.55 -9.01 9.50
N ALA A 348 -4.99 -7.99 8.84
CA ALA A 348 -3.86 -7.20 9.32
C ALA A 348 -4.33 -5.87 9.96
N GLY A 349 -5.55 -5.45 9.60
CA GLY A 349 -6.18 -4.25 10.12
C GLY A 349 -7.47 -3.94 9.38
N LYS A 350 -7.92 -2.70 9.50
CA LYS A 350 -9.10 -2.20 8.79
C LYS A 350 -8.82 -0.84 8.15
N LEU A 351 -9.51 -0.61 7.04
CA LEU A 351 -9.58 0.62 6.27
C LEU A 351 -10.96 1.23 6.45
N CYS A 352 -11.02 2.46 6.94
CA CYS A 352 -12.25 3.23 7.02
C CYS A 352 -12.22 4.38 6.02
N ILE A 353 -13.26 4.47 5.21
CA ILE A 353 -13.46 5.51 4.21
C ILE A 353 -14.64 6.35 4.67
N PHE A 354 -14.43 7.66 4.76
CA PHE A 354 -15.48 8.63 5.04
C PHE A 354 -15.76 9.44 3.79
N ARG A 355 -16.96 9.29 3.25
CA ARG A 355 -17.44 10.02 2.07
C ARG A 355 -18.35 11.16 2.51
N ASP A 356 -18.03 12.38 2.10
CA ASP A 356 -18.92 13.52 2.31
C ASP A 356 -20.14 13.41 1.39
N VAL A 357 -21.33 13.33 2.00
CA VAL A 357 -22.63 13.25 1.33
C VAL A 357 -23.52 14.44 1.70
N THR A 358 -22.94 15.50 2.26
CA THR A 358 -23.68 16.67 2.76
C THR A 358 -24.50 17.31 1.64
N VAL A 359 -23.88 17.56 0.49
CA VAL A 359 -24.53 18.24 -0.65
C VAL A 359 -25.65 17.37 -1.22
N GLU A 360 -25.40 16.08 -1.40
CA GLU A 360 -26.38 15.12 -1.91
C GLU A 360 -27.60 15.05 -0.99
N ARG A 361 -27.39 14.99 0.32
CA ARG A 361 -28.46 14.92 1.32
C ARG A 361 -29.21 16.24 1.46
N ASP A 362 -28.54 17.37 1.32
CA ASP A 362 -29.18 18.69 1.31
C ASP A 362 -30.00 18.90 0.02
N LEU A 363 -29.47 18.49 -1.13
CA LEU A 363 -30.22 18.49 -2.39
C LEU A 363 -31.41 17.54 -2.33
N GLU A 364 -31.25 16.34 -1.75
CA GLU A 364 -32.36 15.41 -1.57
C GLU A 364 -33.46 16.02 -0.69
N LYS A 365 -33.09 16.69 0.41
CA LYS A 365 -34.05 17.44 1.24
C LYS A 365 -34.72 18.57 0.47
N GLN A 366 -33.97 19.34 -0.33
CA GLN A 366 -34.51 20.42 -1.14
C GLN A 366 -35.45 19.91 -2.24
N ILE A 367 -35.12 18.81 -2.90
CA ILE A 367 -35.97 18.15 -3.91
C ILE A 367 -37.25 17.65 -3.24
N ARG A 368 -37.15 16.99 -2.07
CA ARG A 368 -38.33 16.57 -1.31
C ARG A 368 -39.19 17.76 -0.88
N HIS A 369 -38.59 18.86 -0.44
CA HIS A 369 -39.31 20.06 -0.03
C HIS A 369 -40.01 20.74 -1.22
N SER A 370 -39.30 20.98 -2.32
CA SER A 370 -39.84 21.58 -3.55
C SER A 370 -40.90 20.70 -4.22
N SER A 371 -40.80 19.38 -4.13
CA SER A 371 -41.87 18.47 -4.58
C SER A 371 -43.14 18.55 -3.74
N ASN A 372 -43.09 19.13 -2.53
CA ASN A 372 -44.20 19.19 -1.59
C ASN A 372 -44.80 20.61 -1.43
N THR A 373 -44.19 21.63 -2.02
CA THR A 373 -44.67 23.01 -2.00
C THR A 373 -45.04 23.51 -3.39
N ASP A 374 -45.88 24.54 -3.45
CA ASP A 374 -46.18 25.30 -4.66
C ASP A 374 -45.07 26.34 -4.89
N PHE A 375 -44.46 26.34 -6.07
CA PHE A 375 -43.27 27.16 -6.37
C PHE A 375 -43.52 28.67 -6.24
N LEU A 376 -44.72 29.13 -6.58
CA LEU A 376 -45.05 30.56 -6.58
C LEU A 376 -45.37 31.05 -5.17
N THR A 377 -46.26 30.36 -4.47
CA THR A 377 -46.79 30.82 -3.18
C THR A 377 -45.97 30.34 -2.00
N GLY A 378 -45.22 29.24 -2.13
CA GLY A 378 -44.51 28.57 -1.05
C GLY A 378 -45.44 27.90 -0.02
N LEU A 379 -46.73 27.73 -0.33
CA LEU A 379 -47.65 26.88 0.45
C LEU A 379 -47.40 25.41 0.12
N TYR A 380 -47.97 24.49 0.89
CA TYR A 380 -47.96 23.09 0.49
C TYR A 380 -48.75 22.89 -0.82
N ASN A 381 -48.38 21.89 -1.60
CA ASN A 381 -49.10 21.57 -2.83
C ASN A 381 -50.10 20.42 -2.61
N ARG A 382 -50.89 20.15 -3.65
CA ARG A 382 -51.90 19.07 -3.65
C ARG A 382 -51.33 17.70 -3.27
N ARG A 383 -50.10 17.36 -3.69
CA ARG A 383 -49.46 16.09 -3.34
C ARG A 383 -49.20 16.00 -1.84
N CYS A 384 -48.63 17.06 -1.26
CA CYS A 384 -48.35 17.13 0.17
C CYS A 384 -49.63 17.06 1.02
N PHE A 385 -50.73 17.66 0.55
CA PHE A 385 -52.04 17.55 1.21
C PHE A 385 -52.48 16.09 1.41
N TYR A 386 -52.51 15.28 0.34
CA TYR A 386 -52.93 13.88 0.46
C TYR A 386 -52.00 13.09 1.39
N GLN A 387 -50.69 13.34 1.32
CA GLN A 387 -49.71 12.71 2.19
C GLN A 387 -49.87 13.14 3.66
N TYR A 388 -50.16 14.41 3.92
CA TYR A 388 -50.41 14.95 5.26
C TYR A 388 -51.65 14.32 5.89
N ILE A 389 -52.77 14.23 5.14
CA ILE A 389 -53.98 13.56 5.60
C ILE A 389 -53.70 12.09 5.89
N HIS A 390 -53.05 11.37 4.99
CA HIS A 390 -52.74 9.95 5.17
C HIS A 390 -51.95 9.70 6.46
N ASN A 391 -50.93 10.51 6.73
CA ASN A 391 -50.03 10.32 7.86
C ASN A 391 -50.59 10.83 9.21
N ASN A 392 -51.36 11.92 9.20
CA ASN A 392 -51.72 12.64 10.43
C ASN A 392 -53.20 12.50 10.84
N ARG A 393 -54.06 12.00 9.94
CA ARG A 393 -55.50 11.90 10.22
C ARG A 393 -55.78 11.03 11.43
N GLY A 394 -55.19 9.83 11.53
CA GLY A 394 -55.21 9.00 12.75
C GLY A 394 -56.57 8.86 13.44
N GLY A 395 -57.67 8.78 12.68
CA GLY A 395 -59.04 8.72 13.22
C GLY A 395 -59.61 10.05 13.75
N ARG A 396 -59.00 11.19 13.45
CA ARG A 396 -59.49 12.54 13.82
C ARG A 396 -60.51 13.04 12.81
N THR A 397 -61.40 13.91 13.27
CA THR A 397 -62.28 14.71 12.41
C THR A 397 -61.45 15.69 11.58
N VAL A 398 -61.91 15.97 10.37
CA VAL A 398 -61.27 16.90 9.43
C VAL A 398 -62.25 18.03 9.14
N SER A 399 -61.79 19.26 9.31
CA SER A 399 -62.49 20.45 8.83
C SER A 399 -61.70 21.05 7.65
N LEU A 400 -62.39 21.31 6.54
CA LEU A 400 -61.81 21.88 5.31
C LEU A 400 -62.43 23.24 5.02
N MET A 401 -61.59 24.19 4.60
CA MET A 401 -62.01 25.36 3.84
C MET A 401 -61.39 25.28 2.45
N TYR A 402 -62.25 25.19 1.43
CA TYR A 402 -61.85 25.31 0.04
C TYR A 402 -62.08 26.75 -0.39
N ILE A 403 -61.04 27.39 -0.88
CA ILE A 403 -61.00 28.83 -1.16
C ILE A 403 -60.66 29.02 -2.62
N ASP A 404 -61.38 29.92 -3.29
CA ASP A 404 -61.13 30.28 -4.68
C ASP A 404 -61.20 31.79 -4.85
N LEU A 405 -60.25 32.35 -5.59
CA LEU A 405 -60.20 33.79 -5.87
C LEU A 405 -61.18 34.13 -7.01
N ASP A 406 -62.22 34.89 -6.66
CA ASP A 406 -63.23 35.31 -7.59
C ASP A 406 -62.65 36.17 -8.71
N ARG A 407 -62.96 35.81 -9.96
CA ARG A 407 -62.55 36.54 -11.18
C ARG A 407 -61.04 36.67 -11.35
N PHE A 408 -60.24 35.79 -10.75
CA PHE A 408 -58.78 35.81 -10.90
C PHE A 408 -58.32 35.76 -12.36
N LYS A 409 -59.03 35.00 -13.21
CA LYS A 409 -58.76 34.97 -14.65
C LYS A 409 -58.86 36.35 -15.31
N GLU A 410 -59.88 37.16 -14.97
CA GLU A 410 -60.05 38.52 -15.51
C GLU A 410 -58.88 39.42 -15.10
N VAL A 411 -58.31 39.21 -13.91
CA VAL A 411 -57.12 39.95 -13.44
C VAL A 411 -55.90 39.60 -14.27
N ASN A 412 -55.68 38.30 -14.52
CA ASN A 412 -54.59 37.86 -15.40
C ASN A 412 -54.74 38.40 -16.82
N ASP A 413 -55.95 38.37 -17.37
CA ASP A 413 -56.24 38.81 -18.74
C ASP A 413 -56.10 40.33 -18.89
N THR A 414 -56.42 41.10 -17.84
CA THR A 414 -56.41 42.58 -17.87
C THR A 414 -55.05 43.19 -17.49
N TYR A 415 -54.40 42.64 -16.45
CA TYR A 415 -53.19 43.23 -15.85
C TYR A 415 -51.94 42.38 -16.04
N GLY A 416 -52.09 41.20 -16.67
CA GLY A 416 -51.00 40.27 -16.95
C GLY A 416 -50.66 39.35 -15.78
N HIS A 417 -50.01 38.23 -16.10
CA HIS A 417 -49.67 37.17 -15.15
C HIS A 417 -48.83 37.65 -13.95
N LYS A 418 -47.96 38.66 -14.10
CA LYS A 418 -47.17 39.18 -12.98
C LYS A 418 -48.03 39.76 -11.84
N VAL A 419 -49.16 40.39 -12.19
CA VAL A 419 -50.08 40.96 -11.20
C VAL A 419 -50.90 39.84 -10.56
N GLY A 420 -51.35 38.85 -11.33
CA GLY A 420 -51.99 37.67 -10.78
C GLY A 420 -51.07 36.87 -9.85
N ASP A 421 -49.79 36.75 -10.19
CA ASP A 421 -48.80 36.08 -9.35
C ASP A 421 -48.64 36.81 -7.99
N ALA A 422 -48.58 38.15 -8.00
CA ALA A 422 -48.53 38.94 -6.77
C ALA A 422 -49.80 38.76 -5.91
N VAL A 423 -50.97 38.66 -6.54
CA VAL A 423 -52.25 38.38 -5.85
C VAL A 423 -52.21 37.00 -5.17
N LEU A 424 -51.68 35.98 -5.83
CA LEU A 424 -51.56 34.63 -5.27
C LEU A 424 -50.59 34.58 -4.09
N VAL A 425 -49.43 35.25 -4.20
CA VAL A 425 -48.45 35.37 -3.10
C VAL A 425 -49.08 36.08 -1.91
N HIS A 426 -49.78 37.18 -2.14
CA HIS A 426 -50.43 37.92 -1.05
C HIS A 426 -51.53 37.11 -0.36
N THR A 427 -52.34 36.39 -1.14
CA THR A 427 -53.35 35.46 -0.60
C THR A 427 -52.71 34.41 0.28
N ALA A 428 -51.58 33.84 -0.15
CA ALA A 428 -50.85 32.85 0.63
C ALA A 428 -50.31 33.42 1.95
N ASP A 429 -49.81 34.66 1.95
CA ASP A 429 -49.32 35.31 3.17
C ASP A 429 -50.45 35.59 4.18
N VAL A 430 -51.62 36.03 3.69
CA VAL A 430 -52.82 36.18 4.52
C VAL A 430 -53.22 34.84 5.14
N LEU A 431 -53.25 33.77 4.34
CA LEU A 431 -53.59 32.43 4.83
C LEU A 431 -52.59 31.91 5.87
N ARG A 432 -51.28 32.07 5.64
CA ARG A 432 -50.24 31.66 6.62
C ARG A 432 -50.39 32.40 7.96
N ARG A 433 -50.77 33.68 7.90
CA ARG A 433 -50.89 34.53 9.09
C ARG A 433 -52.11 34.16 9.92
N LEU A 434 -53.26 33.94 9.27
CA LEU A 434 -54.52 33.62 9.94
C LEU A 434 -54.59 32.15 10.40
N PHE A 435 -53.99 31.23 9.66
CA PHE A 435 -54.09 29.79 9.88
C PHE A 435 -52.74 29.16 10.24
N ARG A 436 -52.04 29.76 11.23
CA ARG A 436 -50.66 29.39 11.60
C ARG A 436 -50.50 27.92 12.03
N ASP A 437 -51.48 27.38 12.72
CA ASP A 437 -51.46 26.02 13.27
C ASP A 437 -52.13 24.99 12.35
N ASP A 438 -52.65 25.43 11.20
CA ASP A 438 -53.34 24.56 10.24
C ASP A 438 -52.48 24.20 9.04
N PHE A 439 -52.91 23.15 8.34
CA PHE A 439 -52.30 22.80 7.09
C PHE A 439 -52.92 23.63 5.96
N VAL A 440 -52.09 24.49 5.34
CA VAL A 440 -52.49 25.37 4.25
C VAL A 440 -51.80 24.95 2.95
N ALA A 441 -52.58 24.74 1.89
CA ALA A 441 -52.08 24.34 0.59
C ALA A 441 -52.69 25.14 -0.56
N ARG A 442 -51.96 25.25 -1.67
CA ARG A 442 -52.50 25.67 -2.97
C ARG A 442 -52.66 24.43 -3.85
N LEU A 443 -53.88 24.19 -4.33
CA LEU A 443 -54.18 22.99 -5.11
C LEU A 443 -53.88 23.19 -6.60
N GLY A 444 -53.95 24.42 -7.08
CA GLY A 444 -53.62 24.84 -8.44
C GLY A 444 -54.40 26.09 -8.84
N GLY A 445 -53.89 26.88 -9.80
CA GLY A 445 -54.59 28.08 -10.25
C GLY A 445 -54.86 29.08 -9.12
N ASP A 446 -56.12 29.43 -8.91
CA ASP A 446 -56.67 30.31 -7.87
C ASP A 446 -57.23 29.56 -6.65
N GLU A 447 -57.01 28.25 -6.56
CA GLU A 447 -57.60 27.39 -5.53
C GLU A 447 -56.65 27.12 -4.36
N PHE A 448 -57.12 27.41 -3.15
CA PHE A 448 -56.43 27.19 -1.89
C PHE A 448 -57.25 26.29 -0.96
N LEU A 449 -56.56 25.61 -0.05
CA LEU A 449 -57.15 24.69 0.90
C LEU A 449 -56.57 24.94 2.30
N VAL A 450 -57.44 25.08 3.28
CA VAL A 450 -57.09 25.07 4.71
C VAL A 450 -57.67 23.82 5.34
N VAL A 451 -56.84 23.11 6.12
CA VAL A 451 -57.19 21.83 6.72
C VAL A 451 -56.85 21.85 8.20
N ARG A 452 -57.86 21.58 9.03
CA ARG A 452 -57.70 21.40 10.47
C ARG A 452 -58.03 19.95 10.86
N LEU A 453 -57.13 19.31 11.59
CA LEU A 453 -57.30 17.96 12.13
C LEU A 453 -57.65 18.03 13.62
N GLY A 454 -58.74 17.37 14.02
CA GLY A 454 -59.22 17.32 15.39
C GLY A 454 -60.54 18.06 15.61
N LYS A 455 -60.91 18.24 16.88
CA LYS A 455 -62.17 18.90 17.26
C LYS A 455 -62.05 20.40 16.98
N CYS A 456 -62.90 20.91 16.10
CA CYS A 456 -63.08 22.32 15.82
C CYS A 456 -64.59 22.59 15.67
N SER A 457 -65.12 23.65 16.28
CA SER A 457 -66.52 23.99 16.11
C SER A 457 -66.74 24.63 14.73
N MET A 458 -67.89 24.38 14.12
CA MET A 458 -68.24 25.05 12.86
C MET A 458 -68.30 26.57 13.01
N ASP A 459 -68.79 27.08 14.14
CA ASP A 459 -68.78 28.52 14.46
C ASP A 459 -67.37 29.12 14.40
N GLN A 460 -66.34 28.39 14.84
CA GLN A 460 -64.96 28.85 14.78
C GLN A 460 -64.45 28.90 13.32
N MET A 461 -64.75 27.86 12.53
CA MET A 461 -64.41 27.85 11.10
C MET A 461 -65.10 28.99 10.34
N GLU A 462 -66.36 29.27 10.65
CA GLU A 462 -67.12 30.38 10.06
C GLU A 462 -66.53 31.75 10.44
N GLN A 463 -66.13 31.94 11.70
CA GLN A 463 -65.47 33.16 12.16
C GLN A 463 -64.10 33.38 11.48
N GLU A 464 -63.29 32.33 11.35
CA GLU A 464 -61.99 32.39 10.70
C GLU A 464 -62.14 32.64 9.19
N ALA A 465 -63.15 32.06 8.53
CA ALA A 465 -63.47 32.33 7.13
C ALA A 465 -63.93 33.78 6.91
N GLU A 466 -64.78 34.32 7.78
CA GLU A 466 -65.21 35.73 7.73
C GLU A 466 -64.02 36.69 7.96
N ALA A 467 -63.12 36.36 8.89
CA ALA A 467 -61.90 37.11 9.14
C ALA A 467 -60.98 37.12 7.90
N PHE A 468 -60.78 35.96 7.27
CA PHE A 468 -60.05 35.84 6.01
C PHE A 468 -60.65 36.71 4.91
N LEU A 469 -61.97 36.62 4.69
CA LEU A 469 -62.66 37.42 3.66
C LEU A 469 -62.54 38.93 3.93
N LYS A 470 -62.64 39.35 5.19
CA LYS A 470 -62.46 40.74 5.59
C LYS A 470 -61.03 41.22 5.33
N GLU A 471 -60.03 40.42 5.71
CA GLU A 471 -58.63 40.74 5.51
C GLU A 471 -58.29 40.84 4.02
N MET A 472 -58.75 39.90 3.21
CA MET A 472 -58.63 39.93 1.75
C MET A 472 -59.24 41.21 1.17
N ARG A 473 -60.46 41.59 1.60
CA ARG A 473 -61.08 42.86 1.15
C ARG A 473 -60.24 44.07 1.52
N THR A 474 -59.71 44.15 2.74
CA THR A 474 -58.87 45.27 3.19
C THR A 474 -57.55 45.32 2.44
N ALA A 475 -56.91 44.17 2.24
CA ALA A 475 -55.66 44.04 1.50
C ALA A 475 -55.75 44.56 0.05
N PHE A 476 -56.81 44.18 -0.67
CA PHE A 476 -56.97 44.61 -2.07
C PHE A 476 -57.48 46.05 -2.21
N LEU A 477 -58.18 46.59 -1.22
CA LEU A 477 -58.56 48.01 -1.20
C LEU A 477 -57.36 48.95 -1.00
N ALA A 478 -56.30 48.48 -0.32
CA ALA A 478 -55.10 49.28 -0.04
C ALA A 478 -54.12 49.33 -1.23
N ALA A 479 -54.21 48.39 -2.17
CA ALA A 479 -53.46 48.45 -3.42
C ALA A 479 -54.19 49.43 -4.37
N GLU A 480 -53.58 50.58 -4.67
CA GLU A 480 -54.17 51.68 -5.50
C GLU A 480 -54.50 51.30 -6.97
N GLN A 481 -54.50 50.02 -7.32
CA GLN A 481 -55.07 49.46 -8.54
C GLN A 481 -56.43 48.85 -8.20
N THR A 482 -57.50 49.48 -8.67
CA THR A 482 -58.91 49.11 -8.48
C THR A 482 -59.23 47.75 -9.13
N VAL A 483 -58.74 46.68 -8.54
CA VAL A 483 -59.12 45.30 -8.85
C VAL A 483 -60.14 44.87 -7.81
N SER A 484 -61.39 44.66 -8.22
CA SER A 484 -62.45 44.11 -7.36
C SER A 484 -62.21 42.61 -7.10
N LEU A 485 -61.07 42.26 -6.51
CA LEU A 485 -60.74 40.88 -6.18
C LEU A 485 -61.45 40.51 -4.86
N SER A 486 -62.16 39.39 -4.88
CA SER A 486 -62.74 38.77 -3.70
C SER A 486 -62.40 37.29 -3.66
N ALA A 487 -62.68 36.63 -2.54
CA ALA A 487 -62.59 35.18 -2.47
C ALA A 487 -63.97 34.61 -2.13
N SER A 488 -64.23 33.40 -2.62
CA SER A 488 -65.34 32.58 -2.17
C SER A 488 -64.79 31.41 -1.38
N VAL A 489 -65.48 31.01 -0.31
CA VAL A 489 -65.04 29.94 0.60
C VAL A 489 -66.15 28.89 0.75
N GLY A 490 -65.83 27.63 0.55
CA GLY A 490 -66.68 26.49 0.88
C GLY A 490 -66.14 25.75 2.09
N ILE A 491 -66.94 25.63 3.15
CA ILE A 491 -66.54 24.98 4.39
C ILE A 491 -67.25 23.63 4.50
N ALA A 492 -66.50 22.56 4.78
CA ALA A 492 -67.06 21.25 5.07
C ALA A 492 -66.34 20.58 6.23
N GLN A 493 -67.09 19.90 7.09
CA GLN A 493 -66.55 19.15 8.22
C GLN A 493 -67.00 17.69 8.15
N SER A 494 -66.08 16.77 8.46
CA SER A 494 -66.42 15.35 8.58
C SER A 494 -67.25 15.10 9.84
N SER A 495 -68.41 14.47 9.71
CA SER A 495 -69.23 14.04 10.85
C SER A 495 -68.59 12.91 11.69
N ASP A 496 -67.71 12.12 11.07
CA ASP A 496 -66.93 11.07 11.70
C ASP A 496 -65.57 10.90 10.98
N SER A 497 -64.61 10.33 11.71
CA SER A 497 -63.29 9.91 11.30
C SER A 497 -63.22 9.00 10.07
N MET A 498 -64.34 8.37 9.68
CA MET A 498 -64.45 7.41 8.58
C MET A 498 -64.79 8.02 7.20
N VAL A 499 -65.13 9.32 7.13
CA VAL A 499 -65.54 9.94 5.85
C VAL A 499 -64.36 10.04 4.88
N ASP A 500 -64.50 9.57 3.65
CA ASP A 500 -63.42 9.69 2.66
C ASP A 500 -63.01 11.16 2.42
N ILE A 501 -61.70 11.42 2.29
CA ILE A 501 -61.18 12.78 2.12
C ILE A 501 -61.62 13.39 0.80
N ASP A 502 -61.72 12.58 -0.27
CA ASP A 502 -62.19 13.04 -1.57
C ASP A 502 -63.68 13.40 -1.54
N ALA A 503 -64.48 12.65 -0.78
CA ALA A 503 -65.89 12.99 -0.54
C ALA A 503 -66.01 14.30 0.27
N LEU A 504 -65.13 14.54 1.24
CA LEU A 504 -65.13 15.79 2.02
C LEU A 504 -64.69 17.00 1.18
N LEU A 505 -63.68 16.83 0.31
CA LEU A 505 -63.29 17.84 -0.67
C LEU A 505 -64.46 18.19 -1.60
N GLN A 506 -65.17 17.18 -2.11
CA GLN A 506 -66.33 17.39 -2.97
C GLN A 506 -67.45 18.16 -2.26
N ARG A 507 -67.70 17.87 -0.97
CA ARG A 507 -68.66 18.64 -0.16
C ARG A 507 -68.23 20.10 0.01
N SER A 508 -66.94 20.33 0.27
CA SER A 508 -66.37 21.67 0.37
C SER A 508 -66.51 22.45 -0.94
N ASP A 509 -66.24 21.81 -2.07
CA ASP A 509 -66.37 22.38 -3.41
C ASP A 509 -67.85 22.70 -3.76
N GLN A 510 -68.79 21.83 -3.38
CA GLN A 510 -70.21 22.12 -3.55
C GLN A 510 -70.65 23.36 -2.74
N ALA A 511 -70.16 23.52 -1.52
CA ALA A 511 -70.41 24.72 -0.72
C ALA A 511 -69.74 25.96 -1.35
N LEU A 512 -68.52 25.84 -1.86
CA LEU A 512 -67.84 26.91 -2.57
C LEU A 512 -68.65 27.36 -3.80
N TYR A 513 -69.17 26.42 -4.57
CA TYR A 513 -70.03 26.71 -5.72
C TYR A 513 -71.32 27.44 -5.32
N GLN A 514 -71.92 27.08 -4.18
CA GLN A 514 -73.06 27.81 -3.61
C GLN A 514 -72.69 29.24 -3.19
N ALA A 515 -71.52 29.44 -2.58
CA ALA A 515 -70.99 30.77 -2.26
C ALA A 515 -70.83 31.63 -3.53
N LYS A 516 -70.29 31.05 -4.60
CA LYS A 516 -70.15 31.73 -5.91
C LYS A 516 -71.52 32.10 -6.51
N LYS A 517 -72.50 31.19 -6.46
CA LYS A 517 -73.87 31.44 -6.96
C LYS A 517 -74.62 32.51 -6.17
N ALA A 518 -74.43 32.55 -4.85
CA ALA A 518 -75.15 33.48 -3.98
C ALA A 518 -74.62 34.92 -4.08
N GLY A 519 -73.64 35.21 -4.93
CA GLY A 519 -73.13 36.54 -5.19
C GLY A 519 -71.64 36.74 -4.90
N ARG A 520 -70.87 35.65 -4.68
CA ARG A 520 -69.42 35.67 -4.42
C ARG A 520 -69.05 36.44 -3.14
N SER A 521 -67.74 36.57 -2.86
CA SER A 521 -67.21 37.33 -1.71
C SER A 521 -67.81 36.88 -0.36
N ARG A 522 -68.00 35.58 -0.17
CA ARG A 522 -68.64 35.02 1.02
C ARG A 522 -68.19 33.58 1.26
N TYR A 523 -68.43 33.09 2.46
CA TYR A 523 -68.34 31.67 2.74
C TYR A 523 -69.73 31.00 2.63
N CYS A 524 -69.73 29.69 2.42
CA CYS A 524 -70.90 28.85 2.55
C CYS A 524 -70.49 27.55 3.23
N VAL A 525 -71.37 27.02 4.08
CA VAL A 525 -71.14 25.78 4.81
C VAL A 525 -71.95 24.67 4.15
N TYR A 526 -71.29 23.55 3.85
CA TYR A 526 -71.98 22.34 3.41
C TYR A 526 -72.83 21.79 4.55
N ARG A 527 -74.15 21.71 4.34
CA ARG A 527 -75.12 21.21 5.32
C ARG A 527 -75.65 19.84 4.93
#